data_AF-A0A926ZUL5-F1
#
_entry.id   AF-A0A926ZUL5-F1
#
_cell.length_a   1.000
_cell.length_b   1.000
_cell.length_c   1.000
_cell.angle_alpha   90.00
_cell.angle_beta   90.00
_cell.angle_gamma   90.00
#
_symmetry.space_group_name_H-M   'P 1'
#
loop_
_entity.id
_entity.type
_entity.pdbx_description
1 polymer ?
#
loop_
_entity_poly.entity_id
_entity_poly.type
_entity_poly.pdbx_seq_one_letter_code
_entity_poly.pdbx_strand_id
1 'polypeptide(L)'
;MYNPVPVFQLLLQDNPHLFTTEGLSSLLWDCVHIKAPNCHKFTYPSLLNKQVYLAIAGLGGSAEDKVMIYRIMSDPQAWYNFTKVRQQGQPSENIGEEFYSNFGIEIYLQHRIINSIRCLQKSLNISGVRQTNITVRDRLFSYPTLEEQLITLDEDRTTLAQAVPEIIKYFVSLAQIPPEYRLFLVDEKKQKIPTSVNTVENAASSAAIAEISTESLDRQLTGTNCWHDKSVERVDPDKICLTLHLDWNENKFIFFEAHHQDLTRFPWTIDTIQ
;
A
#
# COMPACT_ATOMS: atom_id res chain seq x y z
N MET A 1 -22.27 26.10 1.98
CA MET A 1 -21.13 26.06 2.91
C MET A 1 -21.20 24.75 3.67
N TYR A 2 -20.36 23.77 3.32
CA TYR A 2 -20.23 22.53 4.09
C TYR A 2 -19.43 22.88 5.34
N ASN A 3 -20.04 22.80 6.53
CA ASN A 3 -19.36 23.11 7.79
C ASN A 3 -18.80 21.79 8.35
N PRO A 4 -17.54 21.42 8.10
CA PRO A 4 -17.02 20.06 8.35
C PRO A 4 -16.66 19.84 9.83
N VAL A 5 -16.93 20.83 10.68
CA VAL A 5 -16.23 21.07 11.93
C VAL A 5 -16.50 20.05 13.06
N PRO A 6 -17.67 19.38 13.20
CA PRO A 6 -17.89 18.49 14.36
C PRO A 6 -17.10 17.17 14.35
N VAL A 7 -16.94 16.54 13.18
CA VAL A 7 -16.30 15.20 13.09
C VAL A 7 -14.79 15.29 13.21
N PHE A 8 -14.17 16.28 12.55
CA PHE A 8 -12.73 16.47 12.63
C PHE A 8 -12.28 17.00 13.99
N GLN A 9 -13.15 17.67 14.76
CA GLN A 9 -12.86 18.03 16.14
C GLN A 9 -12.68 16.80 17.05
N LEU A 10 -13.50 15.76 16.88
CA LEU A 10 -13.35 14.51 17.63
C LEU A 10 -12.05 13.79 17.23
N LEU A 11 -11.75 13.74 15.93
CA LEU A 11 -10.49 13.15 15.44
C LEU A 11 -9.25 13.94 15.90
N LEU A 12 -9.34 15.26 16.03
CA LEU A 12 -8.27 16.10 16.58
C LEU A 12 -8.03 15.86 18.08
N GLN A 13 -9.06 15.47 18.83
CA GLN A 13 -8.91 15.08 20.24
C GLN A 13 -8.17 13.75 20.36
N ASP A 14 -8.37 12.83 19.41
CA ASP A 14 -7.63 11.57 19.34
C ASP A 14 -6.17 11.80 18.93
N ASN A 15 -5.93 12.60 17.90
CA ASN A 15 -4.59 12.92 17.40
C ASN A 15 -4.50 14.39 16.91
N PRO A 16 -3.71 15.26 17.56
CA PRO A 16 -3.57 16.66 17.16
C PRO A 16 -2.90 16.84 15.78
N HIS A 17 -2.22 15.80 15.27
CA HIS A 17 -1.57 15.81 13.96
C HIS A 17 -2.50 15.39 12.81
N LEU A 18 -3.83 15.36 13.02
CA LEU A 18 -4.80 14.97 12.00
C LEU A 18 -4.59 15.59 10.62
N PHE A 19 -4.20 16.87 10.56
CA PHE A 19 -3.99 17.60 9.32
C PHE A 19 -2.52 17.61 8.87
N THR A 20 -1.76 16.56 9.17
CA THR A 20 -0.46 16.27 8.54
C THR A 20 -0.58 15.04 7.63
N THR A 21 0.44 14.80 6.81
CA THR A 21 0.50 13.59 5.96
C THR A 21 0.36 12.33 6.81
N GLU A 22 1.12 12.23 7.90
CA GLU A 22 1.11 11.10 8.82
C GLU A 22 -0.26 10.94 9.49
N GLY A 23 -0.87 12.04 9.94
CA GLY A 23 -2.20 12.00 10.54
C GLY A 23 -3.26 11.46 9.59
N LEU A 24 -3.24 11.89 8.32
CA LEU A 24 -4.19 11.42 7.31
C LEU A 24 -3.90 9.99 6.84
N SER A 25 -2.63 9.58 6.74
CA SER A 25 -2.25 8.17 6.52
C SER A 25 -2.81 7.27 7.63
N SER A 26 -2.58 7.64 8.89
CA SER A 26 -3.11 6.88 10.04
C SER A 26 -4.64 6.83 10.03
N LEU A 27 -5.30 7.90 9.60
CA LEU A 27 -6.77 7.94 9.48
C LEU A 27 -7.26 6.95 8.42
N LEU A 28 -6.61 6.90 7.26
CA LEU A 28 -6.92 5.94 6.19
C LEU A 28 -6.68 4.50 6.66
N TRP A 29 -5.55 4.25 7.30
CA TRP A 29 -5.18 2.94 7.83
C TRP A 29 -6.19 2.44 8.86
N ASP A 30 -6.58 3.29 9.82
CA ASP A 30 -7.60 2.96 10.81
C ASP A 30 -8.97 2.68 10.17
N CYS A 31 -9.33 3.41 9.10
CA CYS A 31 -10.58 3.17 8.37
C CYS A 31 -10.62 1.79 7.70
N VAL A 32 -9.48 1.27 7.23
CA VAL A 32 -9.37 -0.10 6.69
C VAL A 32 -9.60 -1.15 7.78
N HIS A 33 -9.16 -0.89 9.01
CA HIS A 33 -9.15 -1.84 10.12
C HIS A 33 -10.39 -1.83 11.00
N ILE A 34 -11.40 -1.00 10.69
CA ILE A 34 -12.60 -0.81 11.53
C ILE A 34 -13.37 -2.11 11.84
N LYS A 35 -13.22 -3.15 11.01
CA LYS A 35 -13.88 -4.46 11.16
C LYS A 35 -13.17 -5.44 12.08
N ALA A 36 -11.89 -5.22 12.37
CA ALA A 36 -11.10 -6.08 13.21
C ALA A 36 -10.50 -5.26 14.37
N PRO A 37 -11.35 -4.63 15.22
CA PRO A 37 -10.86 -3.66 16.18
C PRO A 37 -9.97 -4.27 17.27
N ASN A 38 -10.07 -5.58 17.49
CA ASN A 38 -9.23 -6.32 18.42
C ASN A 38 -7.84 -6.68 17.85
N CYS A 39 -7.66 -6.52 16.53
CA CYS A 39 -6.42 -6.86 15.82
C CYS A 39 -5.63 -5.61 15.39
N HIS A 40 -6.14 -4.42 15.71
CA HIS A 40 -5.55 -3.15 15.26
C HIS A 40 -5.54 -2.12 16.39
N LYS A 41 -4.44 -1.40 16.53
CA LYS A 41 -4.33 -0.29 17.48
C LYS A 41 -4.66 1.01 16.76
N PHE A 42 -5.84 1.56 17.06
CA PHE A 42 -6.32 2.78 16.42
C PHE A 42 -5.55 4.01 16.90
N THR A 43 -5.14 4.84 15.94
CA THR A 43 -4.70 6.21 16.17
C THR A 43 -5.90 7.12 16.47
N TYR A 44 -7.05 6.83 15.85
CA TYR A 44 -8.31 7.54 15.97
C TYR A 44 -9.40 6.62 16.54
N PRO A 45 -9.40 6.31 17.85
CA PRO A 45 -10.44 5.48 18.47
C PRO A 45 -11.86 6.02 18.29
N SER A 46 -12.05 7.32 18.03
CA SER A 46 -13.34 7.91 17.70
C SER A 46 -13.98 7.30 16.44
N LEU A 47 -13.20 6.69 15.53
CA LEU A 47 -13.71 5.97 14.36
C LEU A 47 -14.58 4.76 14.74
N LEU A 48 -14.37 4.17 15.92
CA LEU A 48 -15.20 3.07 16.41
C LEU A 48 -16.67 3.50 16.60
N ASN A 49 -16.92 4.81 16.71
CA ASN A 49 -18.26 5.35 16.56
C ASN A 49 -18.66 5.38 15.08
N LYS A 50 -19.63 4.53 14.70
CA LYS A 50 -20.18 4.43 13.34
C LYS A 50 -20.61 5.77 12.75
N GLN A 51 -21.08 6.73 13.56
CA GLN A 51 -21.48 8.06 13.07
C GLN A 51 -20.28 8.88 12.58
N VAL A 52 -19.12 8.75 13.24
CA VAL A 52 -17.87 9.42 12.85
C VAL A 52 -17.39 8.84 11.51
N TYR A 53 -17.35 7.52 11.38
CA TYR A 53 -16.96 6.84 10.13
C TYR A 53 -17.84 7.24 8.94
N LEU A 54 -19.18 7.26 9.13
CA LEU A 54 -20.12 7.69 8.10
C LEU A 54 -20.00 9.19 7.77
N ALA A 55 -19.73 10.03 8.77
CA ALA A 55 -19.52 11.46 8.56
C ALA A 55 -18.26 11.75 7.72
N ILE A 56 -17.17 11.01 7.92
CA ILE A 56 -15.95 11.13 7.08
C ILE A 56 -16.24 10.67 5.64
N ALA A 57 -17.06 9.63 5.47
CA ALA A 57 -17.56 9.23 4.15
C ALA A 57 -18.53 10.24 3.51
N GLY A 58 -18.84 11.35 4.20
CA GLY A 58 -19.78 12.37 3.76
C GLY A 58 -21.22 11.87 3.72
N LEU A 59 -21.58 10.91 4.59
CA LEU A 59 -22.92 10.31 4.72
C LEU A 59 -23.51 10.63 6.09
N GLY A 60 -23.59 11.93 6.40
CA GLY A 60 -23.95 12.49 7.72
C GLY A 60 -25.42 12.36 8.11
N GLY A 61 -26.16 11.42 7.54
CA GLY A 61 -27.51 11.05 8.01
C GLY A 61 -28.67 11.76 7.30
N SER A 62 -28.45 12.33 6.11
CA SER A 62 -29.57 12.81 5.29
C SER A 62 -30.47 11.65 4.84
N ALA A 63 -31.72 11.95 4.46
CA ALA A 63 -32.62 10.94 3.89
C ALA A 63 -32.03 10.32 2.60
N GLU A 64 -31.31 11.11 1.82
CA GLU A 64 -30.62 10.69 0.60
C GLU A 64 -29.45 9.74 0.92
N ASP A 65 -28.66 10.01 1.95
CA ASP A 65 -27.57 9.12 2.39
C ASP A 65 -28.10 7.76 2.83
N LYS A 66 -29.22 7.74 3.57
CA LYS A 66 -29.87 6.49 4.00
C LYS A 66 -30.40 5.68 2.82
N VAL A 67 -30.99 6.35 1.83
CA VAL A 67 -31.44 5.71 0.58
C VAL A 67 -30.25 5.20 -0.24
N MET A 68 -29.13 5.92 -0.28
CA MET A 68 -27.92 5.48 -0.96
C MET A 68 -27.32 4.24 -0.31
N ILE A 69 -27.18 4.24 1.02
CA ILE A 69 -26.73 3.07 1.78
C ILE A 69 -27.66 1.88 1.53
N TYR A 70 -28.98 2.10 1.57
CA TYR A 70 -29.97 1.05 1.27
C TYR A 70 -29.84 0.50 -0.16
N ARG A 71 -29.61 1.36 -1.15
CA ARG A 71 -29.40 0.96 -2.56
C ARG A 71 -28.13 0.13 -2.75
N ILE A 72 -27.08 0.41 -1.99
CA ILE A 72 -25.85 -0.39 -2.03
C ILE A 72 -26.09 -1.75 -1.37
N MET A 73 -26.87 -1.79 -0.29
CA MET A 73 -27.28 -3.03 0.37
C MET A 73 -28.16 -3.92 -0.52
N SER A 74 -28.98 -3.34 -1.39
CA SER A 74 -29.91 -4.10 -2.23
C SER A 74 -29.27 -4.76 -3.46
N ASP A 75 -28.11 -4.28 -3.92
CA ASP A 75 -27.38 -4.86 -5.06
C ASP A 75 -25.86 -4.64 -4.95
N PRO A 76 -25.16 -5.38 -4.07
CA PRO A 76 -23.72 -5.23 -3.86
C PRO A 76 -22.88 -5.52 -5.12
N GLN A 77 -23.37 -6.41 -6.00
CA GLN A 77 -22.67 -6.84 -7.21
C GLN A 77 -22.61 -5.72 -8.27
N ALA A 78 -23.70 -4.98 -8.46
CA ALA A 78 -23.71 -3.83 -9.37
C ALA A 78 -22.72 -2.74 -8.94
N TRP A 79 -22.59 -2.52 -7.62
CA TRP A 79 -21.66 -1.52 -7.08
C TRP A 79 -20.19 -1.95 -7.17
N TYR A 80 -19.90 -3.23 -6.94
CA TYR A 80 -18.57 -3.80 -7.19
C TYR A 80 -18.15 -3.60 -8.66
N ASN A 81 -19.05 -3.88 -9.60
CA ASN A 81 -18.80 -3.67 -11.03
C ASN A 81 -18.62 -2.18 -11.38
N PHE A 82 -19.37 -1.27 -10.75
CA PHE A 82 -19.22 0.18 -10.94
C PHE A 82 -17.85 0.71 -10.51
N THR A 83 -17.29 0.17 -9.40
CA THR A 83 -15.93 0.52 -8.96
C THR A 83 -14.84 -0.01 -9.87
N LYS A 84 -15.09 -1.14 -10.56
CA LYS A 84 -14.18 -1.75 -11.54
C LYS A 84 -14.07 -1.00 -12.87
N VAL A 85 -15.11 -0.28 -13.31
CA VAL A 85 -15.03 0.53 -14.55
C VAL A 85 -13.92 1.60 -14.49
N ARG A 86 -13.38 1.90 -13.30
CA ARG A 86 -12.23 2.78 -13.10
C ARG A 86 -10.85 2.09 -12.97
N GLN A 87 -10.77 0.76 -12.94
CA GLN A 87 -9.50 0.03 -12.89
C GLN A 87 -9.51 -1.08 -13.95
N GLN A 88 -8.66 -0.97 -14.96
CA GLN A 88 -8.57 -1.94 -16.05
C GLN A 88 -8.15 -3.32 -15.50
N GLY A 89 -9.08 -4.28 -15.47
CA GLY A 89 -8.79 -5.67 -15.11
C GLY A 89 -10.03 -6.57 -15.12
N GLN A 90 -9.96 -7.73 -15.79
CA GLN A 90 -11.08 -8.67 -15.92
C GLN A 90 -11.50 -9.30 -14.56
N PRO A 91 -12.79 -9.61 -14.36
CA PRO A 91 -13.32 -10.19 -13.11
C PRO A 91 -12.87 -11.64 -12.89
N SER A 92 -12.58 -12.01 -11.64
CA SER A 92 -12.73 -13.41 -11.22
C SER A 92 -14.22 -13.66 -10.96
N GLU A 93 -14.70 -14.82 -11.38
CA GLU A 93 -16.14 -15.13 -11.46
C GLU A 93 -16.81 -15.38 -10.09
N ASN A 94 -16.05 -15.49 -8.99
CA ASN A 94 -16.54 -16.01 -7.69
C ASN A 94 -16.44 -15.05 -6.49
N ILE A 95 -16.36 -13.74 -6.71
CA ILE A 95 -16.12 -12.78 -5.60
C ILE A 95 -17.32 -12.66 -4.65
N GLY A 96 -18.54 -12.88 -5.14
CA GLY A 96 -19.77 -12.79 -4.33
C GLY A 96 -19.94 -13.90 -3.29
N GLU A 97 -19.27 -15.04 -3.46
CA GLU A 97 -19.29 -16.15 -2.49
C GLU A 97 -18.11 -16.08 -1.50
N GLU A 98 -17.00 -15.43 -1.85
CA GLU A 98 -15.83 -15.28 -0.98
C GLU A 98 -15.94 -14.10 0.00
N PHE A 99 -16.73 -13.08 -0.31
CA PHE A 99 -16.80 -11.86 0.49
C PHE A 99 -18.22 -11.60 1.01
N TYR A 100 -18.35 -11.68 2.35
CA TYR A 100 -19.56 -11.47 3.15
C TYR A 100 -20.50 -10.37 2.63
N SER A 101 -21.80 -10.52 2.94
CA SER A 101 -22.97 -9.69 2.56
C SER A 101 -22.88 -8.15 2.71
N ASN A 102 -21.80 -7.61 3.26
CA ASN A 102 -21.57 -6.17 3.45
C ASN A 102 -20.40 -5.58 2.62
N PHE A 103 -19.69 -6.40 1.84
CA PHE A 103 -18.46 -6.02 1.14
C PHE A 103 -18.61 -4.82 0.17
N GLY A 104 -19.70 -4.77 -0.60
CA GLY A 104 -19.96 -3.66 -1.53
C GLY A 104 -20.14 -2.31 -0.83
N ILE A 105 -20.71 -2.30 0.38
CA ILE A 105 -20.85 -1.10 1.21
C ILE A 105 -19.49 -0.62 1.69
N GLU A 106 -18.61 -1.54 2.06
CA GLU A 106 -17.28 -1.20 2.58
C GLU A 106 -16.40 -0.59 1.52
N ILE A 107 -16.35 -1.19 0.33
CA ILE A 107 -15.63 -0.61 -0.81
C ILE A 107 -16.17 0.79 -1.12
N TYR A 108 -17.50 0.95 -1.14
CA TYR A 108 -18.12 2.26 -1.38
C TYR A 108 -17.73 3.29 -0.31
N LEU A 109 -17.83 2.92 0.97
CA LEU A 109 -17.46 3.80 2.09
C LEU A 109 -15.98 4.15 2.08
N GLN A 110 -15.10 3.18 1.80
CA GLN A 110 -13.67 3.41 1.67
C GLN A 110 -13.38 4.38 0.52
N HIS A 111 -13.97 4.21 -0.67
CA HIS A 111 -13.81 5.15 -1.77
C HIS A 111 -14.31 6.56 -1.42
N ARG A 112 -15.42 6.66 -0.68
CA ARG A 112 -15.95 7.95 -0.21
C ARG A 112 -15.00 8.62 0.78
N ILE A 113 -14.50 7.89 1.76
CA ILE A 113 -13.53 8.37 2.75
C ILE A 113 -12.24 8.83 2.05
N ILE A 114 -11.73 8.01 1.13
CA ILE A 114 -10.59 8.34 0.26
C ILE A 114 -10.85 9.67 -0.46
N ASN A 115 -11.99 9.83 -1.13
CA ASN A 115 -12.28 11.07 -1.85
C ASN A 115 -12.46 12.27 -0.91
N SER A 116 -13.06 12.09 0.27
CA SER A 116 -13.16 13.15 1.28
C SER A 116 -11.78 13.61 1.76
N ILE A 117 -10.88 12.65 2.04
CA ILE A 117 -9.50 12.93 2.47
C ILE A 117 -8.71 13.58 1.33
N ARG A 118 -8.86 13.14 0.08
CA ARG A 118 -8.29 13.83 -1.11
C ARG A 118 -8.68 15.29 -1.18
N CYS A 119 -9.99 15.57 -1.03
CA CYS A 119 -10.50 16.94 -1.06
C CYS A 119 -9.91 17.77 0.08
N LEU A 120 -9.81 17.18 1.28
CA LEU A 120 -9.22 17.82 2.45
C LEU A 120 -7.73 18.14 2.22
N GLN A 121 -6.93 17.16 1.81
CA GLN A 121 -5.51 17.34 1.49
C GLN A 121 -5.29 18.44 0.47
N LYS A 122 -6.07 18.43 -0.61
CA LYS A 122 -5.99 19.46 -1.66
C LYS A 122 -6.37 20.83 -1.14
N SER A 123 -7.40 20.92 -0.29
CA SER A 123 -7.86 22.20 0.27
C SER A 123 -6.89 22.82 1.28
N LEU A 124 -6.13 21.96 1.98
CA LEU A 124 -5.20 22.37 3.03
C LEU A 124 -3.73 22.38 2.56
N ASN A 125 -3.47 22.04 1.29
CA ASN A 125 -2.13 21.88 0.73
C ASN A 125 -1.24 20.94 1.57
N ILE A 126 -1.82 19.82 2.01
CA ILE A 126 -1.09 18.79 2.75
C ILE A 126 -0.41 17.87 1.75
N SER A 127 0.90 17.69 1.93
CA SER A 127 1.73 16.80 1.11
C SER A 127 1.18 15.36 1.12
N GLY A 128 1.31 14.67 -0.01
CA GLY A 128 1.07 13.24 -0.09
C GLY A 128 2.32 12.40 0.18
N VAL A 129 3.45 13.00 0.51
CA VAL A 129 4.71 12.29 0.73
C VAL A 129 4.90 12.04 2.21
N ARG A 130 5.01 10.77 2.59
CA ARG A 130 5.38 10.38 3.94
C ARG A 130 6.81 9.85 3.97
N GLN A 131 7.46 9.96 5.12
CA GLN A 131 8.71 9.26 5.36
C GLN A 131 8.41 7.82 5.79
N THR A 132 8.94 6.85 5.04
CA THR A 132 8.91 5.43 5.38
C THR A 132 10.31 4.99 5.78
N ASN A 133 10.36 4.02 6.68
CA ASN A 133 11.59 3.40 7.14
C ASN A 133 11.64 1.95 6.66
N ILE A 134 12.80 1.53 6.19
CA ILE A 134 13.11 0.13 5.93
C ILE A 134 14.37 -0.25 6.71
N THR A 135 14.35 -1.40 7.36
CA THR A 135 15.50 -1.92 8.10
C THR A 135 15.89 -3.26 7.52
N VAL A 136 17.13 -3.38 7.06
CA VAL A 136 17.72 -4.64 6.63
C VAL A 136 19.01 -4.83 7.42
N ARG A 137 19.12 -5.95 8.14
CA ARG A 137 20.16 -6.18 9.16
C ARG A 137 20.15 -5.06 10.22
N ASP A 138 21.25 -4.34 10.34
CA ASP A 138 21.48 -3.21 11.24
C ASP A 138 21.38 -1.84 10.52
N ARG A 139 20.99 -1.83 9.24
CA ARG A 139 20.90 -0.62 8.42
C ARG A 139 19.46 -0.13 8.37
N LEU A 140 19.20 0.96 9.07
CA LEU A 140 17.98 1.74 8.94
C LEU A 140 18.13 2.73 7.78
N PHE A 141 17.15 2.73 6.87
CA PHE A 141 17.08 3.69 5.78
C PHE A 141 15.70 4.34 5.73
N SER A 142 15.68 5.66 5.71
CA SER A 142 14.46 6.47 5.65
C SER A 142 14.36 7.10 4.27
N TYR A 143 13.18 7.01 3.64
CA TYR A 143 12.96 7.58 2.31
C TYR A 143 11.50 8.07 2.14
N PRO A 144 11.27 9.08 1.29
CA PRO A 144 9.94 9.53 0.94
C PRO A 144 9.21 8.54 0.03
N THR A 145 7.93 8.27 0.29
CA THR A 145 7.04 7.46 -0.56
C THR A 145 5.64 8.07 -0.61
N LEU A 146 4.86 7.65 -1.62
CA LEU A 146 3.44 7.95 -1.77
C LEU A 146 2.53 6.94 -1.09
N GLU A 147 3.08 5.96 -0.36
CA GLU A 147 2.33 4.88 0.27
C GLU A 147 1.11 5.39 1.05
N GLU A 148 -0.07 4.91 0.65
CA GLU A 148 -1.38 5.23 1.24
C GLU A 148 -1.83 6.70 1.11
N GLN A 149 -1.23 7.47 0.20
CA GLN A 149 -1.55 8.89 0.02
C GLN A 149 -2.20 9.17 -1.33
N LEU A 150 -3.16 10.09 -1.30
CA LEU A 150 -4.21 10.10 -2.32
C LEU A 150 -4.07 11.21 -3.37
N ILE A 151 -3.19 12.19 -3.11
CA ILE A 151 -2.78 13.24 -4.05
C ILE A 151 -1.26 13.41 -4.02
N THR A 152 -0.67 13.76 -5.16
CA THR A 152 0.74 14.19 -5.24
C THR A 152 0.74 15.67 -5.60
N LEU A 153 1.29 16.51 -4.72
CA LEU A 153 1.51 17.94 -5.00
C LEU A 153 2.71 18.12 -5.95
N ASP A 154 2.85 19.28 -6.57
CA ASP A 154 4.01 19.53 -7.44
C ASP A 154 5.34 19.55 -6.64
N GLU A 155 5.29 19.99 -5.39
CA GLU A 155 6.44 19.96 -4.45
C GLU A 155 6.84 18.52 -4.08
N ASP A 156 5.87 17.61 -4.00
CA ASP A 156 6.08 16.19 -3.72
C ASP A 156 6.90 15.52 -4.82
N ARG A 157 6.64 15.89 -6.08
CA ARG A 157 7.38 15.36 -7.23
C ARG A 157 8.88 15.65 -7.12
N THR A 158 9.22 16.88 -6.74
CA THR A 158 10.63 17.25 -6.57
C THR A 158 11.28 16.42 -5.46
N THR A 159 10.58 16.24 -4.34
CA THR A 159 11.06 15.44 -3.20
C THR A 159 11.30 13.97 -3.58
N LEU A 160 10.36 13.37 -4.31
CA LEU A 160 10.45 11.97 -4.74
C LEU A 160 11.58 11.75 -5.76
N ALA A 161 11.68 12.62 -6.78
CA ALA A 161 12.74 12.53 -7.78
C ALA A 161 14.14 12.68 -7.17
N GLN A 162 14.29 13.56 -6.17
CA GLN A 162 15.56 13.76 -5.47
C GLN A 162 15.95 12.56 -4.60
N ALA A 163 15.00 11.74 -4.16
CA ALA A 163 15.28 10.56 -3.35
C ALA A 163 15.73 9.34 -4.17
N VAL A 164 15.37 9.27 -5.45
CA VAL A 164 15.66 8.13 -6.35
C VAL A 164 17.13 7.66 -6.27
N PRO A 165 18.16 8.53 -6.36
CA PRO A 165 19.54 8.08 -6.37
C PRO A 165 19.96 7.39 -5.07
N GLU A 166 19.52 7.90 -3.92
CA GLU A 166 19.89 7.32 -2.61
C GLU A 166 19.12 6.02 -2.34
N ILE A 167 17.88 5.88 -2.80
CA ILE A 167 17.12 4.61 -2.71
C ILE A 167 17.81 3.52 -3.53
N ILE A 168 18.22 3.83 -4.76
CA ILE A 168 18.94 2.90 -5.64
C ILE A 168 20.30 2.51 -5.04
N LYS A 169 21.05 3.50 -4.55
CA LYS A 169 22.34 3.27 -3.88
C LYS A 169 22.17 2.39 -2.63
N TYR A 170 21.12 2.61 -1.85
CA TYR A 170 20.79 1.75 -0.72
C TYR A 170 20.50 0.32 -1.18
N PHE A 171 19.62 0.12 -2.17
CA PHE A 171 19.29 -1.19 -2.73
C PHE A 171 20.54 -1.94 -3.25
N VAL A 172 21.37 -1.28 -4.05
CA VAL A 172 22.64 -1.83 -4.57
C VAL A 172 23.55 -2.24 -3.41
N SER A 173 23.67 -1.38 -2.39
CA SER A 173 24.49 -1.67 -1.22
C SER A 173 24.02 -2.90 -0.44
N LEU A 174 22.70 -3.17 -0.44
CA LEU A 174 22.12 -4.36 0.19
C LEU A 174 22.37 -5.62 -0.65
N ALA A 175 22.22 -5.52 -1.97
CA ALA A 175 22.42 -6.66 -2.86
C ALA A 175 23.87 -7.18 -2.83
N GLN A 176 24.82 -6.28 -2.57
CA GLN A 176 26.25 -6.59 -2.48
C GLN A 176 26.72 -7.04 -1.10
N ILE A 177 25.85 -7.08 -0.07
CA ILE A 177 26.31 -7.52 1.26
C ILE A 177 26.50 -9.04 1.27
N PRO A 178 27.65 -9.57 1.72
CA PRO A 178 27.85 -11.01 1.82
C PRO A 178 26.86 -11.68 2.80
N PRO A 179 26.37 -12.89 2.48
CA PRO A 179 26.39 -13.52 1.15
C PRO A 179 25.54 -12.74 0.15
N GLU A 180 26.12 -12.45 -1.02
CA GLU A 180 25.50 -11.56 -2.02
C GLU A 180 24.14 -12.09 -2.51
N TYR A 181 23.23 -11.16 -2.76
CA TYR A 181 21.94 -11.45 -3.35
C TYR A 181 22.09 -11.60 -4.86
N ARG A 182 21.38 -12.57 -5.45
CA ARG A 182 21.26 -12.69 -6.90
C ARG A 182 20.28 -11.64 -7.41
N LEU A 183 20.72 -10.80 -8.33
CA LEU A 183 19.93 -9.71 -8.91
C LEU A 183 19.17 -10.16 -10.15
N PHE A 184 17.90 -9.76 -10.23
CA PHE A 184 17.01 -10.02 -11.35
C PHE A 184 16.25 -8.76 -11.77
N LEU A 185 16.09 -8.58 -13.08
CA LEU A 185 15.06 -7.74 -13.67
C LEU A 185 13.81 -8.60 -13.88
N VAL A 186 12.65 -8.11 -13.46
CA VAL A 186 11.38 -8.80 -13.63
C VAL A 186 10.61 -8.19 -14.78
N ASP A 187 10.27 -9.00 -15.77
CA ASP A 187 9.49 -8.56 -16.93
C ASP A 187 7.97 -8.54 -16.66
N GLU A 188 7.20 -8.08 -17.64
CA GLU A 188 5.73 -8.03 -17.58
C GLU A 188 5.06 -9.41 -17.37
N LYS A 189 5.77 -10.50 -17.73
CA LYS A 189 5.33 -11.88 -17.53
C LYS A 189 5.81 -12.45 -16.19
N LYS A 190 6.38 -11.62 -15.33
CA LYS A 190 6.99 -11.99 -14.03
C LYS A 190 8.17 -12.96 -14.16
N GLN A 191 8.81 -13.01 -15.33
CA GLN A 191 10.04 -13.78 -15.52
C GLN A 191 11.22 -13.03 -14.93
N LYS A 192 12.09 -13.78 -14.23
CA LYS A 192 13.28 -13.25 -13.59
C LYS A 192 14.47 -13.38 -14.54
N ILE A 193 14.93 -12.26 -15.07
CA ILE A 193 16.06 -12.17 -15.97
C ILE A 193 17.29 -11.77 -15.14
N PRO A 194 18.35 -12.61 -15.05
CA PRO A 194 19.56 -12.25 -14.32
C PRO A 194 20.11 -10.89 -14.78
N THR A 195 20.46 -10.02 -13.83
CA THR A 195 20.90 -8.65 -14.13
C THR A 195 22.11 -8.25 -13.29
N SER A 196 22.62 -7.04 -13.54
CA SER A 196 23.81 -6.50 -12.90
C SER A 196 23.52 -5.21 -12.15
N VAL A 197 24.37 -4.86 -11.19
CA VAL A 197 24.33 -3.57 -10.48
C VAL A 197 24.35 -2.39 -11.46
N ASN A 198 25.19 -2.43 -12.49
CA ASN A 198 25.25 -1.38 -13.51
C ASN A 198 23.90 -1.16 -14.20
N THR A 199 23.12 -2.22 -14.42
CA THR A 199 21.78 -2.11 -15.02
C THR A 199 20.82 -1.38 -14.10
N VAL A 200 20.88 -1.65 -12.81
CA VAL A 200 20.07 -0.98 -11.78
C VAL A 200 20.44 0.50 -11.68
N GLU A 201 21.73 0.81 -11.62
CA GLU A 201 22.24 2.19 -11.54
C GLU A 201 21.87 3.02 -12.78
N ASN A 202 21.97 2.45 -13.98
CA ASN A 202 21.60 3.13 -15.21
C ASN A 202 20.10 3.49 -15.27
N ALA A 203 19.25 2.68 -14.65
CA ALA A 203 17.80 2.92 -14.59
C ALA A 203 17.43 4.13 -13.71
N ALA A 204 18.34 4.61 -12.84
CA ALA A 204 18.12 5.79 -11.99
C ALA A 204 17.77 7.04 -12.81
N SER A 205 18.43 7.21 -13.95
CA SER A 205 18.31 8.40 -14.79
C SER A 205 16.93 8.58 -15.43
N SER A 206 16.14 7.49 -15.54
CA SER A 206 14.81 7.50 -16.13
C SER A 206 13.67 7.36 -15.12
N ALA A 207 13.98 7.23 -13.83
CA ALA A 207 12.98 7.03 -12.79
C ALA A 207 12.50 8.38 -12.20
N ALA A 208 11.18 8.54 -12.08
CA ALA A 208 10.54 9.64 -11.38
C ALA A 208 10.37 9.35 -9.88
N ILE A 209 10.12 8.08 -9.54
CA ILE A 209 9.89 7.60 -8.17
C ILE A 209 10.63 6.26 -8.03
N ALA A 210 11.21 6.02 -6.85
CA ALA A 210 11.76 4.74 -6.49
C ALA A 210 11.15 4.27 -5.17
N GLU A 211 10.84 2.99 -5.07
CA GLU A 211 10.34 2.35 -3.86
C GLU A 211 11.13 1.08 -3.57
N ILE A 212 11.42 0.85 -2.30
CA ILE A 212 12.13 -0.34 -1.85
C ILE A 212 11.28 -1.08 -0.82
N SER A 213 11.23 -2.40 -0.92
CA SER A 213 10.53 -3.23 0.06
C SER A 213 11.26 -4.56 0.26
N THR A 214 10.93 -5.24 1.35
CA THR A 214 11.51 -6.53 1.71
C THR A 214 10.42 -7.54 1.93
N GLU A 215 10.69 -8.78 1.55
CA GLU A 215 9.77 -9.89 1.74
C GLU A 215 10.54 -11.07 2.31
N SER A 216 9.95 -11.73 3.31
CA SER A 216 10.40 -13.03 3.78
C SER A 216 9.22 -13.88 4.18
N LEU A 217 9.30 -15.16 3.84
CA LEU A 217 8.17 -16.08 3.98
C LEU A 217 8.60 -17.32 4.76
N ASP A 218 7.80 -17.67 5.76
CA ASP A 218 7.85 -18.98 6.38
C ASP A 218 6.70 -19.85 5.88
N ARG A 219 7.07 -21.02 5.37
CA ARG A 219 6.11 -22.03 4.94
C ARG A 219 5.64 -22.85 6.14
N GLN A 220 4.37 -22.72 6.47
CA GLN A 220 3.73 -23.53 7.51
C GLN A 220 2.90 -24.63 6.85
N LEU A 221 3.14 -25.88 7.25
CA LEU A 221 2.29 -27.00 6.86
C LEU A 221 0.97 -26.90 7.61
N THR A 222 -0.14 -26.76 6.89
CA THR A 222 -1.48 -26.83 7.48
C THR A 222 -1.93 -28.29 7.56
N GLY A 223 -2.92 -28.56 8.43
CA GLY A 223 -3.39 -29.92 8.73
C GLY A 223 -3.92 -30.75 7.54
N THR A 224 -3.99 -30.17 6.34
CA THR A 224 -4.43 -30.84 5.10
C THR A 224 -3.32 -30.91 4.03
N ASN A 225 -2.05 -31.04 4.41
CA ASN A 225 -0.91 -31.08 3.47
C ASN A 225 -0.84 -29.87 2.53
N CYS A 226 -1.42 -28.73 2.93
CA CYS A 226 -1.28 -27.48 2.20
C CYS A 226 -0.19 -26.65 2.87
N TRP A 227 0.64 -25.98 2.06
CA TRP A 227 1.59 -25.01 2.57
C TRP A 227 0.92 -23.63 2.57
N HIS A 228 1.07 -22.90 3.66
CA HIS A 228 0.73 -21.48 3.72
C HIS A 228 2.01 -20.66 3.92
N ASP A 229 2.23 -19.71 3.03
CA ASP A 229 3.33 -18.75 3.15
C ASP A 229 2.90 -17.65 4.14
N LYS A 230 3.60 -17.54 5.27
CA LYS A 230 3.39 -16.50 6.27
C LYS A 230 4.52 -15.49 6.20
N SER A 231 4.18 -14.20 6.07
CA SER A 231 5.16 -13.11 6.14
C SER A 231 5.84 -13.08 7.52
N VAL A 232 7.16 -12.95 7.51
CA VAL A 232 8.01 -12.88 8.72
C VAL A 232 9.09 -11.82 8.55
N GLU A 233 9.53 -11.19 9.63
CA GLU A 233 10.68 -10.29 9.61
C GLU A 233 11.97 -11.07 9.82
N ARG A 234 13.01 -10.78 9.03
CA ARG A 234 14.31 -11.45 9.10
C ARG A 234 15.45 -10.45 8.98
N VAL A 235 16.57 -10.78 9.62
CA VAL A 235 17.84 -10.04 9.50
C VAL A 235 18.29 -10.00 8.04
N ASP A 236 18.24 -11.16 7.38
CA ASP A 236 18.45 -11.33 5.94
C ASP A 236 17.13 -11.67 5.28
N PRO A 237 16.48 -10.72 4.59
CA PRO A 237 15.23 -11.00 3.93
C PRO A 237 15.43 -11.96 2.75
N ASP A 238 14.46 -12.83 2.49
CA ASP A 238 14.49 -13.75 1.34
C ASP A 238 14.58 -12.97 0.02
N LYS A 239 13.95 -11.79 -0.02
CA LYS A 239 13.83 -10.93 -1.18
C LYS A 239 13.89 -9.45 -0.80
N ILE A 240 14.62 -8.67 -1.60
CA ILE A 240 14.58 -7.21 -1.59
C ILE A 240 14.06 -6.76 -2.95
N CYS A 241 13.03 -5.94 -2.97
CA CYS A 241 12.38 -5.42 -4.17
C CYS A 241 12.77 -3.96 -4.38
N LEU A 242 13.01 -3.57 -5.63
CA LEU A 242 13.14 -2.17 -6.04
C LEU A 242 12.18 -1.91 -7.20
N THR A 243 11.23 -1.01 -7.01
CA THR A 243 10.31 -0.54 -8.04
C THR A 243 10.73 0.86 -8.46
N LEU A 244 10.96 1.06 -9.76
CA LEU A 244 11.27 2.36 -10.34
C LEU A 244 10.11 2.79 -11.25
N HIS A 245 9.34 3.80 -10.85
CA HIS A 245 8.28 4.35 -11.69
C HIS A 245 8.89 5.36 -12.66
N LEU A 246 8.66 5.16 -13.95
CA LEU A 246 9.15 5.99 -15.05
C LEU A 246 8.23 7.19 -15.33
N ASP A 247 7.04 7.20 -14.76
CA ASP A 247 6.11 8.32 -14.82
C ASP A 247 5.46 8.60 -13.45
N TRP A 248 4.98 9.83 -13.28
CA TRP A 248 4.32 10.30 -12.06
C TRP A 248 2.96 9.66 -11.80
N ASN A 249 2.39 8.99 -12.80
CA ASN A 249 1.11 8.29 -12.68
C ASN A 249 1.32 6.81 -12.32
N GLU A 250 2.57 6.40 -12.06
CA GLU A 250 2.99 5.06 -11.67
C GLU A 250 2.63 3.95 -12.68
N ASN A 251 2.26 4.32 -13.92
CA ASN A 251 1.76 3.37 -14.92
C ASN A 251 2.88 2.64 -15.67
N LYS A 252 4.05 3.26 -15.75
CA LYS A 252 5.24 2.70 -16.37
C LYS A 252 6.27 2.50 -15.27
N PHE A 253 6.76 1.28 -15.11
CA PHE A 253 7.73 0.95 -14.08
C PHE A 253 8.75 -0.10 -14.54
N ILE A 254 9.89 -0.11 -13.87
CA ILE A 254 10.91 -1.17 -13.94
C ILE A 254 10.95 -1.82 -12.57
N PHE A 255 10.95 -3.15 -12.53
CA PHE A 255 10.93 -3.89 -11.28
C PHE A 255 12.17 -4.79 -11.16
N PHE A 256 12.92 -4.61 -10.08
CA PHE A 256 14.10 -5.41 -9.75
C PHE A 256 13.88 -6.20 -8.47
N GLU A 257 14.47 -7.38 -8.43
CA GLU A 257 14.48 -8.23 -7.25
C GLU A 257 15.90 -8.70 -6.93
N ALA A 258 16.33 -8.56 -5.69
CA ALA A 258 17.51 -9.21 -5.15
C ALA A 258 17.05 -10.41 -4.31
N HIS A 259 17.58 -11.60 -4.58
CA HIS A 259 17.21 -12.84 -3.89
C HIS A 259 18.35 -13.42 -3.08
N HIS A 260 18.05 -13.81 -1.84
CA HIS A 260 18.94 -14.62 -1.02
C HIS A 260 18.28 -15.98 -0.78
N GLN A 261 18.67 -16.98 -1.58
CA GLN A 261 18.14 -18.34 -1.43
C GLN A 261 18.80 -19.05 -0.25
N ASP A 262 18.12 -19.09 0.88
CA ASP A 262 18.43 -20.06 1.93
C ASP A 262 17.94 -21.46 1.50
N LEU A 263 18.80 -22.20 0.82
CA LEU A 263 18.52 -23.55 0.32
C LEU A 263 18.19 -24.54 1.44
N THR A 264 18.56 -24.25 2.69
CA THR A 264 18.21 -25.11 3.83
C THR A 264 16.73 -25.01 4.21
N ARG A 265 16.08 -23.87 3.86
CA ARG A 265 14.66 -23.62 4.12
C ARG A 265 13.76 -24.07 2.97
N PHE A 266 14.29 -24.16 1.75
CA PHE A 266 13.57 -24.61 0.57
C PHE A 266 14.30 -25.77 -0.13
N PRO A 267 14.47 -26.94 0.53
CA PRO A 267 15.26 -28.04 -0.02
C PRO A 267 14.70 -28.65 -1.33
N TRP A 268 13.47 -28.30 -1.72
CA TRP A 268 12.82 -28.76 -2.96
C TRP A 268 12.91 -27.76 -4.12
N THR A 269 13.45 -26.54 -3.94
CA THR A 269 13.63 -25.58 -5.06
C THR A 269 14.92 -25.81 -5.87
N ILE A 270 15.63 -26.92 -5.60
CA ILE A 270 16.92 -27.26 -6.21
C ILE A 270 16.79 -27.51 -7.74
N ASP A 271 15.59 -27.79 -8.26
CA ASP A 271 15.40 -28.26 -9.64
C ASP A 271 15.05 -27.19 -10.69
N THR A 272 15.09 -25.88 -10.41
CA THR A 272 14.55 -24.87 -11.36
C THR A 272 15.46 -23.71 -11.77
N ILE A 273 16.77 -23.78 -11.53
CA ILE A 273 17.70 -22.82 -12.14
C ILE A 273 18.95 -23.56 -12.64
N GLN A 274 18.87 -24.02 -13.89
CA GLN A 274 20.02 -24.11 -14.80
C GLN A 274 19.89 -23.01 -15.84
#